data_AF-A0A4Z2GC08-F1
#
_entry.id   AF-A0A4Z2GC08-F1
#
_cell.length_a   1.000
_cell.length_b   1.000
_cell.length_c   1.000
_cell.angle_alpha   90.00
_cell.angle_beta   90.00
_cell.angle_gamma   90.00
#
_symmetry.space_group_name_H-M   'P 1'
#
loop_
_entity.id
_entity.type
_entity.pdbx_description
1 polymer ?
#
loop_
_entity_poly.entity_id
_entity_poly.type
_entity_poly.pdbx_seq_one_letter_code
_entity_poly.pdbx_strand_id
1 'polypeptide(L)'
;MIDSSLSSAGAKVVVASSSDENHPPENITDGNTNTFWMSTGMFPQELIVRFADSTQLSAVTVDCYNVKHLKIEKNSSQTVSQFEPVTEQAPSHAFACFPPSSARPSSSALSSFRLRSSSWFFLCTCR
;
A
#
# COMPACT_ATOMS: atom_id res chain seq x y z
N MET A 1 19.94 -0.03 -1.71
CA MET A 1 18.48 -0.19 -1.75
C MET A 1 17.95 1.11 -2.35
N ILE A 2 17.39 1.07 -3.55
CA ILE A 2 16.98 2.27 -4.28
C ILE A 2 15.55 2.55 -3.80
N ASP A 3 15.38 3.61 -3.01
CA ASP A 3 14.09 4.07 -2.51
C ASP A 3 13.36 4.81 -3.66
N SER A 4 12.96 4.05 -4.67
CA SER A 4 12.24 4.59 -5.82
C SER A 4 10.77 4.78 -5.42
N SER A 5 10.22 5.98 -5.61
CA SER A 5 8.81 6.21 -5.35
C SER A 5 7.94 5.25 -6.18
N LEU A 6 6.85 4.76 -5.60
CA LEU A 6 5.90 3.91 -6.32
C LEU A 6 5.36 4.61 -7.58
N SER A 7 5.20 5.94 -7.54
CA SER A 7 4.87 6.76 -8.71
C SER A 7 5.88 6.56 -9.86
N SER A 8 7.18 6.47 -9.56
CA SER A 8 8.20 6.19 -10.58
C SER A 8 8.07 4.80 -11.18
N ALA A 9 7.47 3.84 -10.47
CA ALA A 9 7.12 2.52 -10.97
C ALA A 9 5.77 2.50 -11.73
N GLY A 10 5.16 3.68 -11.98
CA GLY A 10 3.87 3.82 -12.62
C GLY A 10 2.70 3.46 -11.71
N ALA A 11 2.89 3.46 -10.39
CA ALA A 11 1.81 3.20 -9.44
C ALA A 11 0.85 4.39 -9.37
N LYS A 12 -0.45 4.10 -9.36
CA LYS A 12 -1.53 5.06 -9.21
C LYS A 12 -2.58 4.54 -8.24
N VAL A 13 -3.09 5.42 -7.39
CA VAL A 13 -4.24 5.09 -6.56
C VAL A 13 -5.48 5.02 -7.44
N VAL A 14 -6.19 3.91 -7.40
CA VAL A 14 -7.44 3.71 -8.19
C VAL A 14 -8.68 3.72 -7.32
N VAL A 15 -8.54 3.39 -6.04
CA VAL A 15 -9.64 3.38 -5.07
C VAL A 15 -9.08 3.92 -3.77
N ALA A 16 -9.81 4.87 -3.18
CA ALA A 16 -9.60 5.30 -1.82
C ALA A 16 -10.97 5.46 -1.16
N SER A 17 -11.19 4.83 -0.02
CA SER A 17 -12.41 4.98 0.77
C SER A 17 -12.55 6.39 1.37
N SER A 18 -11.44 7.12 1.47
CA SER A 18 -11.40 8.47 2.01
C SER A 18 -10.33 9.31 1.30
N SER A 19 -10.63 10.60 1.14
CA SER A 19 -9.76 11.59 0.52
C SER A 19 -9.88 12.89 1.31
N ASP A 20 -8.76 13.34 1.87
CA ASP A 20 -8.62 14.65 2.50
C ASP A 20 -8.03 15.64 1.51
N GLU A 21 -8.47 16.91 1.54
CA GLU A 21 -7.99 17.94 0.60
C GLU A 21 -6.51 18.30 0.81
N ASN A 22 -6.02 18.24 2.04
CA ASN A 22 -4.62 18.52 2.36
C ASN A 22 -3.74 17.26 2.22
N HIS A 23 -4.34 16.09 2.42
CA HIS A 23 -3.66 14.81 2.44
C HIS A 23 -4.33 13.79 1.50
N PRO A 24 -4.36 14.05 0.18
CA PRO A 24 -4.99 13.18 -0.79
C PRO A 24 -4.31 11.81 -0.84
N PRO A 25 -5.03 10.77 -1.31
CA PRO A 25 -4.48 9.42 -1.41
C PRO A 25 -3.29 9.33 -2.36
N GLU A 26 -3.16 10.22 -3.34
CA GLU A 26 -2.04 10.27 -4.29
C GLU A 26 -0.67 10.46 -3.60
N ASN A 27 -0.66 11.09 -2.42
CA ASN A 27 0.55 11.28 -1.61
C ASN A 27 1.17 9.96 -1.16
N ILE A 28 0.40 8.87 -1.10
CA ILE A 28 0.92 7.56 -0.67
C ILE A 28 1.96 7.01 -1.64
N THR A 29 1.91 7.40 -2.93
CA THR A 29 2.80 6.90 -3.98
C THR A 29 3.91 7.87 -4.37
N ASP A 30 3.90 9.09 -3.84
CA ASP A 30 4.88 10.14 -4.17
C ASP A 30 6.30 9.81 -3.68
N GLY A 31 6.42 8.96 -2.65
CA GLY A 31 7.70 8.57 -2.06
C GLY A 31 8.37 9.71 -1.28
N ASN A 32 7.62 10.74 -0.90
CA ASN A 32 8.03 11.77 0.04
C ASN A 32 7.43 11.49 1.42
N THR A 33 8.25 11.52 2.46
CA THR A 33 7.84 11.25 3.84
C THR A 33 7.09 12.42 4.49
N ASN A 34 7.19 13.63 3.91
CA ASN A 34 6.46 14.80 4.38
C ASN A 34 5.00 14.81 3.88
N THR A 35 4.72 14.08 2.80
CA THR A 35 3.39 13.95 2.22
C THR A 35 2.84 12.57 2.55
N PHE A 36 1.68 12.53 3.17
CA PHE A 36 1.01 11.28 3.52
C PHE A 36 -0.45 11.35 3.08
N TRP A 37 -1.05 10.16 2.91
CA TRP A 37 -2.49 10.04 2.84
C TRP A 37 -3.05 9.99 4.25
N MET A 38 -4.08 10.79 4.53
CA MET A 38 -4.81 10.75 5.80
C MET A 38 -6.21 10.20 5.57
N SER A 39 -6.57 9.13 6.29
CA SER A 39 -7.94 8.65 6.28
C SER A 39 -8.82 9.54 7.15
N THR A 40 -9.93 10.05 6.60
CA THR A 40 -10.97 10.78 7.33
C THR A 40 -12.29 10.02 7.29
N GLY A 41 -13.02 9.92 8.41
CA GLY A 41 -14.35 9.31 8.48
C GLY A 41 -14.46 8.01 9.30
N MET A 42 -15.38 7.12 8.89
CA MET A 42 -15.72 5.86 9.59
C MET A 42 -14.95 4.65 9.01
N PHE A 43 -14.77 3.61 9.82
CA PHE A 43 -14.08 2.36 9.45
C PHE A 43 -15.04 1.34 8.79
N PRO A 44 -14.53 0.35 8.01
CA PRO A 44 -13.15 0.15 7.57
C PRO A 44 -12.78 1.01 6.36
N GLN A 45 -11.53 1.46 6.32
CA GLN A 45 -10.99 2.24 5.21
C GLN A 45 -10.09 1.35 4.34
N GLU A 46 -10.26 1.45 3.02
CA GLU A 46 -9.41 0.75 2.06
C GLU A 46 -8.84 1.69 1.01
N LEU A 47 -7.62 1.38 0.57
CA LEU A 47 -6.94 2.06 -0.54
C LEU A 47 -6.33 1.01 -1.46
N ILE A 48 -6.54 1.15 -2.76
CA ILE A 48 -6.00 0.25 -3.79
C ILE A 48 -5.10 1.06 -4.71
N VAL A 49 -3.87 0.58 -4.84
CA VAL A 49 -2.90 1.10 -5.79
C VAL A 49 -2.71 0.08 -6.91
N ARG A 50 -2.74 0.54 -8.15
CA ARG A 50 -2.39 -0.26 -9.33
C ARG A 50 -1.14 0.26 -9.97
N PHE A 51 -0.38 -0.63 -10.59
CA PHE A 51 0.73 -0.26 -11.44
C PHE A 51 0.24 -0.18 -12.89
N ALA A 52 0.80 0.77 -13.65
CA ALA A 52 0.54 0.88 -15.08
C ALA A 52 0.95 -0.40 -15.83
N ASP A 53 2.08 -0.96 -15.43
CA ASP A 53 2.63 -2.20 -15.96
C ASP A 53 2.87 -3.21 -14.83
N SER A 54 2.96 -4.49 -15.21
CA SER A 54 3.17 -5.56 -14.25
C SER A 54 4.61 -5.52 -13.71
N THR A 55 4.80 -4.79 -12.61
CA THR A 55 6.12 -4.52 -12.03
C THR A 55 6.52 -5.61 -11.03
N GLN A 56 7.75 -6.09 -11.12
CA GLN A 56 8.34 -6.91 -10.06
C GLN A 56 8.86 -6.01 -8.95
N LEU A 57 8.10 -5.93 -7.85
CA LEU A 57 8.55 -5.27 -6.63
C LEU A 57 9.21 -6.28 -5.70
N SER A 58 10.43 -5.97 -5.24
CA SER A 58 11.15 -6.80 -4.27
C SER A 58 10.74 -6.50 -2.83
N ALA A 59 10.39 -5.24 -2.53
CA ALA A 59 9.92 -4.80 -1.22
C ALA A 59 9.00 -3.58 -1.38
N VAL A 60 8.07 -3.39 -0.45
CA VAL A 60 7.29 -2.15 -0.31
C VAL A 60 7.31 -1.77 1.16
N THR A 61 7.89 -0.63 1.48
CA THR A 61 7.87 -0.09 2.83
C THR A 61 6.59 0.72 3.00
N VAL A 62 5.87 0.48 4.09
CA VAL A 62 4.62 1.18 4.38
C VAL A 62 4.71 1.83 5.75
N ASP A 63 5.09 3.09 5.78
CA ASP A 63 5.14 3.85 7.02
C ASP A 63 3.74 4.34 7.36
N CYS A 64 3.21 3.86 8.48
CA CYS A 64 1.92 4.33 8.99
C CYS A 64 1.98 4.76 10.45
N TYR A 65 1.20 5.78 10.78
CA TYR A 65 1.04 6.29 12.14
C TYR A 65 -0.38 6.05 12.65
N ASN A 66 -0.49 5.70 13.94
CA ASN A 66 -1.75 5.50 14.65
C ASN A 66 -2.64 4.36 14.10
N VAL A 67 -2.01 3.35 13.48
CA VAL A 67 -2.71 2.15 12.98
C VAL A 67 -2.68 1.04 14.02
N LYS A 68 -3.85 0.54 14.42
CA LYS A 68 -3.93 -0.67 15.25
C LYS A 68 -3.82 -1.96 14.44
N HIS A 69 -4.41 -1.98 13.25
CA HIS A 69 -4.42 -3.14 12.37
C HIS A 69 -4.28 -2.66 10.93
N LEU A 70 -3.20 -3.06 10.27
CA LEU A 70 -2.95 -2.85 8.85
C LEU A 70 -2.90 -4.20 8.16
N LYS A 71 -3.69 -4.36 7.11
CA LYS A 71 -3.66 -5.52 6.23
C LYS A 71 -3.24 -5.08 4.84
N ILE A 72 -2.17 -5.68 4.33
CA ILE A 72 -1.67 -5.47 2.97
C ILE A 72 -2.01 -6.71 2.17
N GLU A 73 -2.73 -6.53 1.07
CA GLU A 73 -3.12 -7.58 0.15
C GLU A 73 -2.51 -7.29 -1.22
N LYS A 74 -1.89 -8.30 -1.84
CA LYS A 74 -1.34 -8.19 -3.20
C LYS A 74 -2.30 -8.80 -4.20
N ASN A 75 -2.23 -8.32 -5.44
CA ASN A 75 -2.93 -8.91 -6.55
C ASN A 75 -2.03 -8.91 -7.79
N SER A 76 -1.74 -10.12 -8.27
CA SER A 76 -0.93 -10.35 -9.47
C SER A 76 -1.80 -10.43 -10.74
N SER A 77 -3.12 -10.53 -10.60
CA SER A 77 -4.08 -10.55 -11.71
C SER A 77 -4.48 -9.15 -12.14
N GLN A 78 -4.78 -8.97 -13.43
CA GLN A 78 -5.34 -7.71 -13.96
C GLN A 78 -6.75 -7.42 -13.43
N THR A 79 -7.45 -8.46 -12.94
CA THR A 79 -8.78 -8.37 -12.36
C THR A 79 -8.70 -8.13 -10.85
N VAL A 80 -9.46 -7.15 -10.35
CA VAL A 80 -9.52 -6.68 -8.94
C VAL A 80 -10.21 -7.66 -7.98
N SER A 81 -10.07 -8.95 -8.21
CA SER A 81 -10.87 -9.99 -7.54
C SER A 81 -10.04 -10.95 -6.69
N GLN A 82 -8.77 -11.18 -7.03
CA GLN A 82 -7.91 -12.15 -6.35
C GLN A 82 -6.86 -11.44 -5.48
N PHE A 83 -7.31 -10.92 -4.33
CA PHE A 83 -6.41 -10.32 -3.34
C PHE A 83 -5.89 -11.39 -2.39
N GLU A 84 -4.58 -11.60 -2.39
CA GLU A 84 -3.90 -12.48 -1.45
C GLU A 84 -3.30 -11.67 -0.29
N PRO A 85 -3.56 -12.02 0.98
CA PRO A 85 -2.95 -11.33 2.11
C PRO A 85 -1.43 -11.54 2.10
N VAL A 86 -0.67 -10.45 2.07
CA VAL A 86 0.79 -10.46 2.17
C VAL A 86 1.22 -10.42 3.62
N THR A 87 0.61 -9.52 4.38
CA THR A 87 0.98 -9.23 5.76
C THR A 87 -0.22 -8.60 6.47
N GLU A 88 -0.42 -9.02 7.71
CA GLU A 88 -1.33 -8.40 8.65
C GLU A 88 -0.52 -8.07 9.89
N GLN A 89 -0.36 -6.78 10.18
CA GLN A 89 0.47 -6.32 11.28
C GLN A 89 -0.22 -5.17 12.01
N ALA A 90 0.01 -5.09 13.32
CA ALA A 90 -0.33 -3.95 14.15
C ALA A 90 0.91 -3.04 14.24
N PRO A 91 1.04 -1.99 13.41
CA PRO A 91 2.29 -1.27 13.36
C PRO A 91 2.30 -0.07 14.31
N SER A 92 3.29 -0.03 15.21
CA SER A 92 3.83 1.24 15.68
C SER A 92 4.78 1.85 14.63
N HIS A 93 5.45 1.01 13.83
CA HIS A 93 6.22 1.30 12.60
C HIS A 93 6.17 0.03 11.72
N ALA A 94 5.49 0.06 10.55
CA ALA A 94 5.32 -1.14 9.69
C ALA A 94 6.43 -1.24 8.64
N PHE A 95 7.45 -2.07 8.89
CA PHE A 95 8.31 -2.54 7.80
C PHE A 95 7.64 -3.74 7.13
N ALA A 96 6.85 -3.51 6.09
CA ALA A 96 6.35 -4.59 5.23
C ALA A 96 7.46 -5.06 4.27
N CYS A 97 8.56 -5.56 4.82
CA CYS A 97 9.53 -6.30 4.03
C CYS A 97 8.82 -7.58 3.56
N PHE A 98 8.52 -7.69 2.25
CA PHE A 98 8.12 -8.97 1.68
C PHE A 98 9.21 -9.97 2.05
N PRO A 99 8.97 -10.95 2.95
CA PRO A 99 10.03 -11.86 3.33
C PRO A 99 10.45 -12.62 2.07
N PRO A 100 11.75 -12.76 1.78
CA PRO A 100 12.22 -13.63 0.69
C PRO A 100 11.88 -15.12 0.92
N SER A 101 11.18 -15.45 2.02
CA SER A 101 10.96 -16.82 2.48
C SER A 101 9.50 -17.05 2.91
N SER A 102 8.59 -17.15 1.93
CA SER A 102 7.44 -18.08 1.92
C SER A 102 6.60 -17.90 0.66
N ALA A 103 6.69 -16.75 0.00
CA ALA A 103 6.46 -16.71 -1.43
C ALA A 103 7.65 -17.42 -2.08
N ARG A 104 7.41 -18.57 -2.71
CA ARG A 104 8.22 -18.94 -3.89
C ARG A 104 8.44 -17.67 -4.71
N PRO A 105 9.58 -17.47 -5.40
CA PRO A 105 9.66 -16.47 -6.44
C PRO A 105 8.65 -16.86 -7.53
N SER A 106 7.38 -16.54 -7.29
CA SER A 106 6.41 -16.43 -8.35
C SER A 106 6.88 -15.19 -9.07
N SER A 107 7.51 -15.44 -10.21
CA SER A 107 7.85 -14.48 -11.26
C SER A 107 6.57 -13.77 -11.77
N SER A 108 5.85 -13.11 -10.86
CA SER A 108 4.52 -12.55 -11.05
C SER A 108 4.61 -11.16 -10.43
N ALA A 109 5.22 -10.20 -11.11
CA ALA A 109 4.45 -9.26 -11.94
C ALA A 109 3.22 -8.79 -11.13
N LEU A 110 3.47 -7.84 -10.21
CA LEU A 110 2.45 -7.29 -9.33
C LEU A 110 1.64 -6.29 -10.13
N SER A 111 0.33 -6.49 -10.18
CA SER A 111 -0.57 -5.59 -10.93
C SER A 111 -1.22 -4.55 -9.99
N SER A 112 -1.50 -4.93 -8.75
CA SER A 112 -2.07 -4.03 -7.75
C SER A 112 -1.82 -4.49 -6.31
N PHE A 113 -1.90 -3.56 -5.36
CA PHE A 113 -1.96 -3.86 -3.93
C PHE A 113 -3.12 -3.10 -3.28
N ARG A 114 -3.65 -3.67 -2.19
CA ARG A 114 -4.69 -3.09 -1.37
C ARG A 114 -4.21 -2.97 0.07
N LEU A 115 -4.37 -1.78 0.62
CA LEU A 115 -4.22 -1.49 2.03
C LEU A 115 -5.60 -1.42 2.65
N ARG A 116 -5.80 -2.14 3.76
CA ARG A 116 -7.02 -2.09 4.56
C ARG A 116 -6.64 -1.82 6.00
N SER A 117 -7.25 -0.81 6.60
CA SER A 117 -7.13 -0.56 8.03
C SER A 117 -8.49 -0.50 8.71
N SER A 118 -8.55 -1.07 9.90
CA SER A 118 -9.68 -0.97 10.83
C SER A 118 -9.41 0.03 11.97
N SER A 119 -8.33 0.82 11.87
CA SER A 119 -8.02 1.86 12.86
C SER A 119 -8.73 3.18 12.54
N TRP A 120 -9.03 3.94 13.58
CA TRP A 120 -9.56 5.30 13.46
C TRP A 120 -8.39 6.26 13.24
N PHE A 121 -8.46 7.10 12.21
CA PHE A 121 -7.43 8.09 11.84
C PHE A 121 -6.02 7.49 11.71
N PHE A 122 -5.65 7.12 10.49
CA PHE A 122 -4.27 6.76 10.19
C PHE A 122 -3.70 7.56 9.04
N LEU A 123 -2.38 7.72 9.11
CA LEU A 123 -1.56 8.31 8.07
C LEU A 123 -0.73 7.18 7.48
N CYS A 124 -0.66 7.05 6.16
CA CYS A 124 0.26 6.09 5.52
C CYS A 124 0.99 6.73 4.34
N THR A 125 2.24 6.33 4.16
CA THR A 125 3.05 6.54 2.95
C THR A 125 3.66 5.21 2.53
N CYS A 126 3.87 5.01 1.23
CA CYS A 126 4.45 3.78 0.68
C CYS A 126 5.67 4.10 -0.20
N ARG A 127 6.73 3.30 -0.07
CA ARG A 127 7.98 3.45 -0.82
C ARG A 127 8.52 2.12 -1.30
#